data_AF-A0A243CVN6-F1
#
_entry.id   AF-A0A243CVN6-F1
#
_cell.length_a   1.000
_cell.length_b   1.000
_cell.length_c   1.000
_cell.angle_alpha   90.00
_cell.angle_beta   90.00
_cell.angle_gamma   90.00
#
_symmetry.space_group_name_H-M   'P 1'
#
loop_
_entity.id
_entity.type
_entity.pdbx_description
1 polymer ?
#
loop_
_entity_poly.entity_id
_entity_poly.type
_entity_poly.pdbx_seq_one_letter_code
_entity_poly.pdbx_strand_id
1 'polypeptide(L)'
;TGYIISVDRNYLVVADTSTKEEAISHQNDWSELIAQNKILRVPITNGENYMVGEKLNVYAVAWTASLPPIAVMPTIEKVME
;
A
#
# COMPACT_ATOMS: atom_id res chain seq x y z
N THR A 1 3.48 6.87 -4.33
CA THR A 1 3.03 5.86 -5.30
C THR A 1 3.62 4.54 -4.89
N GLY A 2 2.94 3.43 -5.11
CA GLY A 2 3.49 2.12 -4.72
C GLY A 2 2.69 0.97 -5.28
N TYR A 3 3.13 -0.25 -5.01
CA TYR A 3 2.48 -1.47 -5.46
C TYR A 3 1.76 -2.16 -4.32
N ILE A 4 0.61 -2.76 -4.62
CA ILE A 4 -0.14 -3.55 -3.64
C ILE A 4 0.60 -4.85 -3.37
N ILE A 5 0.95 -5.12 -2.11
CA ILE A 5 1.59 -6.38 -1.70
C ILE A 5 0.65 -7.29 -0.92
N SER A 6 -0.42 -6.75 -0.34
CA SER A 6 -1.46 -7.51 0.33
C SER A 6 -2.80 -6.80 0.23
N VAL A 7 -3.88 -7.57 0.12
CA VAL A 7 -5.27 -7.10 0.08
C VAL A 7 -6.05 -7.89 1.11
N ASP A 8 -6.69 -7.18 2.05
CA ASP A 8 -7.68 -7.75 2.95
C ASP A 8 -9.04 -7.04 2.76
N ARG A 9 -10.04 -7.39 3.58
CA ARG A 9 -11.40 -6.83 3.44
C ARG A 9 -11.46 -5.32 3.67
N ASN A 10 -10.59 -4.80 4.53
CA ASN A 10 -10.67 -3.43 5.04
C ASN A 10 -9.47 -2.59 4.61
N TYR A 11 -8.34 -3.21 4.26
CA TYR A 11 -7.08 -2.54 3.98
C TYR A 11 -6.36 -3.12 2.77
N LEU A 12 -5.68 -2.22 2.07
CA LEU A 12 -4.57 -2.52 1.17
C LEU A 12 -3.27 -2.31 1.93
N VAL A 13 -2.26 -3.07 1.57
CA VAL A 13 -0.88 -2.83 1.98
C VAL A 13 -0.11 -2.44 0.73
N VAL A 14 0.38 -1.21 0.72
CA VAL A 14 1.07 -0.60 -0.42
C VAL A 14 2.54 -0.42 -0.06
N ALA A 15 3.42 -0.98 -0.89
CA ALA A 15 4.86 -0.85 -0.79
C ALA A 15 5.38 0.24 -1.73
N ASP A 16 6.17 1.16 -1.19
CA ASP A 16 6.89 2.19 -1.95
C ASP A 16 8.21 1.60 -2.47
N THR A 17 8.10 0.83 -3.55
CA THR A 17 9.21 0.18 -4.24
C THR A 17 9.32 0.69 -5.68
N SER A 18 10.48 0.48 -6.30
CA SER A 18 10.71 0.95 -7.67
C SER A 18 9.99 0.05 -8.69
N THR A 19 10.01 -1.26 -8.44
CA THR A 19 9.40 -2.26 -9.32
C THR A 19 8.34 -3.10 -8.63
N LYS A 20 7.48 -3.71 -9.44
CA LYS A 20 6.47 -4.66 -9.00
C LYS A 20 7.10 -5.92 -8.41
N GLU A 21 8.18 -6.40 -9.01
CA GLU A 21 8.90 -7.60 -8.57
C GLU A 21 9.52 -7.40 -7.19
N GLU A 22 10.11 -6.23 -6.94
CA GLU A 22 10.62 -5.83 -5.63
C GLU A 22 9.49 -5.84 -4.59
N ALA A 23 8.35 -5.20 -4.89
CA ALA A 23 7.18 -5.22 -4.02
C ALA A 23 6.70 -6.65 -3.69
N ILE A 24 6.52 -7.49 -4.72
CA ILE A 24 6.05 -8.86 -4.54
C ILE A 24 7.03 -9.70 -3.71
N SER A 25 8.34 -9.44 -3.80
CA SER A 25 9.33 -10.16 -2.98
C SER A 25 9.13 -9.95 -1.47
N HIS A 26 8.51 -8.83 -1.07
CA HIS A 26 8.16 -8.52 0.32
C HIS A 26 6.78 -9.01 0.75
N GLN A 27 5.97 -9.66 -0.10
CA GLN A 27 4.58 -10.00 0.22
C GLN A 27 4.39 -10.74 1.56
N ASN A 28 5.31 -11.65 1.91
CA ASN A 28 5.25 -12.47 3.13
C ASN A 28 6.04 -11.90 4.33
N ASP A 29 6.92 -10.92 4.11
CA ASP A 29 7.73 -10.31 5.15
C ASP A 29 7.91 -8.81 4.89
N TRP A 30 7.28 -8.00 5.74
CA TRP A 30 7.27 -6.54 5.64
C TRP A 30 8.31 -5.87 6.53
N SER A 31 9.09 -6.62 7.30
CA SER A 31 9.98 -6.07 8.34
C SER A 31 10.94 -5.02 7.79
N GLU A 32 11.53 -5.28 6.63
CA GLU A 32 12.41 -4.34 5.94
C GLU A 32 11.66 -3.07 5.48
N LEU A 33 10.48 -3.21 4.88
CA LEU A 33 9.69 -2.08 4.42
C LEU A 33 9.22 -1.20 5.59
N ILE A 34 8.88 -1.81 6.73
CA ILE A 34 8.53 -1.10 7.98
C ILE A 34 9.75 -0.31 8.47
N ALA A 35 10.92 -0.95 8.54
CA ALA A 35 12.15 -0.32 9.02
C ALA A 35 12.59 0.86 8.14
N GLN A 36 12.31 0.80 6.84
CA GLN A 36 12.63 1.86 5.87
C GLN A 36 11.50 2.89 5.69
N ASN A 37 10.37 2.75 6.39
CA ASN A 37 9.18 3.57 6.20
C ASN A 37 8.68 3.60 4.75
N LYS A 38 8.78 2.45 4.05
CA LYS A 38 8.37 2.24 2.65
C LYS A 38 7.07 1.44 2.54
N ILE A 39 6.25 1.44 3.58
CA ILE A 39 5.01 0.68 3.62
C ILE A 39 3.89 1.52 4.20
N LEU A 40 2.70 1.37 3.63
CA LEU A 40 1.52 2.07 4.07
C LEU A 40 0.32 1.13 4.05
N ARG A 41 -0.42 1.11 5.16
CA ARG A 41 -1.77 0.52 5.19
C ARG A 41 -2.79 1.54 4.75
N VAL A 42 -3.63 1.18 3.81
CA VAL A 42 -4.60 2.08 3.19
C VAL A 42 -5.99 1.50 3.39
N PRO A 43 -6.90 2.13 4.15
CA PRO A 43 -8.26 1.65 4.27
C PRO A 43 -8.99 1.72 2.92
N ILE A 44 -9.77 0.69 2.61
CA ILE A 44 -10.57 0.59 1.39
C ILE A 44 -11.89 1.34 1.60
N THR A 45 -12.14 2.36 0.77
CA THR A 45 -13.31 3.25 0.92
C THR A 45 -14.28 3.20 -0.25
N ASN A 46 -13.89 2.62 -1.39
CA ASN A 46 -14.54 2.83 -2.68
C ASN A 46 -15.10 1.56 -3.34
N GLY A 47 -15.12 0.41 -2.66
CA GLY A 47 -15.73 -0.83 -3.18
C GLY A 47 -15.06 -1.39 -4.46
N GLU A 48 -13.96 -0.78 -4.88
CA GLU A 48 -13.14 -1.18 -6.01
C GLU A 48 -12.49 -2.55 -5.76
N ASN A 49 -12.26 -3.30 -6.84
CA ASN A 49 -11.56 -4.57 -6.76
C ASN A 49 -10.06 -4.35 -6.95
N TYR A 50 -9.28 -4.64 -5.91
CA TYR A 50 -7.83 -4.46 -5.88
C TYR A 50 -7.11 -5.80 -5.95
N MET A 51 -6.00 -5.84 -6.68
CA MET A 51 -5.19 -7.04 -6.87
C MET A 51 -3.73 -6.80 -6.47
N VAL A 52 -3.10 -7.82 -5.88
CA VAL A 52 -1.67 -7.79 -5.57
C VAL A 52 -0.88 -7.52 -6.85
N GLY A 53 0.06 -6.59 -6.75
CA GLY A 53 0.93 -6.15 -7.83
C GLY A 53 0.37 -5.02 -8.70
N GLU A 54 -0.87 -4.55 -8.46
CA GLU A 54 -1.34 -3.29 -9.06
C GLU A 54 -0.56 -2.10 -8.49
N LYS A 55 -0.33 -1.09 -9.34
CA LYS A 55 0.31 0.16 -8.95
C LYS A 55 -0.74 1.22 -8.62
N LEU A 56 -0.55 1.89 -7.48
CA LEU A 56 -1.47 2.90 -6.96
C LEU A 56 -0.75 4.22 -6.68
N ASN A 57 -1.44 5.32 -6.96
CA ASN A 57 -1.20 6.58 -6.28
C ASN A 57 -2.13 6.64 -5.06
N VAL A 58 -1.54 6.93 -3.90
CA VAL A 58 -2.27 7.06 -2.63
C VAL A 58 -1.99 8.44 -2.08
N TYR A 59 -3.05 9.23 -1.96
CA TYR A 59 -3.03 10.55 -1.34
C TYR A 59 -3.75 10.44 -0.01
N ALA A 60 -3.20 11.03 1.05
CA ALA A 60 -3.80 11.02 2.38
C ALA A 60 -3.64 12.38 3.04
N VAL A 61 -4.58 12.75 3.90
CA VAL A 61 -4.48 14.02 4.66
C VAL A 61 -3.52 13.91 5.84
N ALA A 62 -3.31 12.68 6.34
CA ALA A 62 -2.40 12.37 7.43
C ALA A 62 -2.10 10.85 7.48
N TRP A 63 -1.21 10.46 8.39
CA TRP A 63 -0.87 9.07 8.69
C TRP A 63 -0.90 8.85 10.21
N THR A 64 -1.24 7.64 10.64
CA THR A 64 -1.17 7.27 12.07
C THR A 64 0.26 7.01 12.53
N ALA A 65 0.54 7.28 13.80
CA ALA A 65 1.79 6.89 14.47
C ALA A 65 1.75 5.41 14.88
N SER A 66 1.68 4.51 13.90
CA SER A 66 1.66 3.05 14.07
C SER A 66 2.69 2.38 13.16
N LEU A 67 2.95 1.09 13.39
CA LEU A 67 3.82 0.28 12.55
C LEU A 67 3.04 -0.92 11.99
N PRO A 68 2.77 -0.99 10.67
CA PRO A 68 2.98 0.07 9.68
C PRO A 68 2.03 1.29 9.89
N PRO A 69 2.35 2.47 9.34
CA PRO A 69 1.46 3.62 9.34
C PRO A 69 0.16 3.33 8.57
N ILE A 70 -0.94 3.95 8.99
CA ILE A 70 -2.25 3.85 8.34
C ILE A 70 -2.61 5.22 7.74
N ALA A 71 -3.00 5.24 6.47
CA ALA A 71 -3.48 6.44 5.80
C ALA A 71 -4.81 6.93 6.37
N VAL A 72 -4.92 8.23 6.64
CA VAL A 72 -6.15 8.88 7.09
C VAL A 72 -6.84 9.51 5.88
N MET A 73 -8.12 9.19 5.69
CA MET A 73 -8.97 9.66 4.58
C MET A 73 -8.26 9.55 3.20
N PRO A 74 -7.86 8.33 2.78
CA PRO A 74 -7.10 8.19 1.54
C PRO A 74 -7.98 8.41 0.30
N THR A 75 -7.38 9.00 -0.72
CA THR A 75 -7.82 8.93 -2.12
C THR A 75 -6.89 7.97 -2.85
N ILE A 76 -7.47 6.96 -3.51
CA ILE A 76 -6.73 5.88 -4.19
C ILE A 76 -6.99 5.98 -5.68
N GLU A 77 -5.93 6.06 -6.47
CA GLU A 77 -5.99 6.07 -7.93
C GLU A 77 -5.16 4.91 -8.48
N LYS A 78 -5.74 4.09 -9.37
CA LYS A 78 -5.01 3.05 -10.09
C LYS A 78 -4.14 3.71 -11.17
N VAL A 79 -2.88 3.32 -11.23
CA VAL A 79 -1.98 3.69 -12.32
C VAL A 79 -2.13 2.61 -13.39
N MET A 80 -2.69 2.98 -14.55
CA MET A 80 -2.62 2.13 -15.73
C MET A 80 -1.18 2.13 -16.23
N GLU A 81 -0.57 0.95 -16.27
CA GLU A 81 0.76 0.72 -16.84
C GLU A 81 0.67 0.48 -18.35
#